data_AF-A0A8T6BTC1-F1
#
_entry.id   AF-A0A8T6BTC1-F1
#
_cell.length_a   1.000
_cell.length_b   1.000
_cell.length_c   1.000
_cell.angle_alpha   90.00
_cell.angle_beta   90.00
_cell.angle_gamma   90.00
#
_symmetry.space_group_name_H-M   'P 1'
#
loop_
_entity.id
_entity.type
_entity.pdbx_description
1 polymer ?
#
loop_
_entity_poly.entity_id
_entity_poly.type
_entity_poly.pdbx_seq_one_letter_code
_entity_poly.pdbx_strand_id
1 'polypeptide(L)'
;MQKLINSVQNYAWGSKTALTELYGMENPSSQPMAELWMGAHPKSSSRVQNAAGDIVSLRDVIESDKSTLLGEDVAKRFGELPFLFKVLCAAQPLSIQVHPNKHNSEIGFAKENAAGIPMDAAERNYKDPNHKPELVFALTPFLAMNAFREFSEIVSLLQPVAGAHPAIAHFLQQPDAERLSELSASLLNMQGEEKSRALAILKSALDSQQGEPWQTIRLISEFYPEDSGLFSPLLLNVVKL
;
A
#
# COMPACT_ATOMS: atom_id res chain seq x y z
N MET A 1 -2.80 12.59 -30.71
CA MET A 1 -2.24 11.60 -29.76
C MET A 1 -0.92 12.14 -29.24
N GLN A 2 -0.63 11.99 -27.94
CA GLN A 2 0.57 12.51 -27.29
C GLN A 2 1.33 11.33 -26.64
N LYS A 3 2.60 11.12 -27.00
CA LYS A 3 3.45 10.13 -26.31
C LYS A 3 3.91 10.72 -24.99
N LEU A 4 3.65 10.02 -23.88
CA LEU A 4 4.05 10.49 -22.56
C LEU A 4 5.54 10.25 -22.30
N ILE A 5 6.15 11.22 -21.63
CA ILE A 5 7.44 11.09 -20.94
C ILE A 5 7.11 10.99 -19.45
N ASN A 6 7.37 9.82 -18.86
CA ASN A 6 6.88 9.45 -17.54
C ASN A 6 8.00 9.48 -16.50
N SER A 7 7.64 9.82 -15.27
CA SER A 7 8.57 9.85 -14.14
C SER A 7 8.75 8.46 -13.54
N VAL A 8 9.99 8.08 -13.24
CA VAL A 8 10.30 6.92 -12.39
C VAL A 8 10.59 7.42 -10.97
N GLN A 9 9.92 6.86 -9.98
CA GLN A 9 10.19 7.12 -8.57
C GLN A 9 11.21 6.08 -8.05
N ASN A 10 12.37 6.55 -7.62
CA ASN A 10 13.46 5.68 -7.17
C ASN A 10 13.41 5.37 -5.67
N TYR A 11 12.24 4.95 -5.16
CA TYR A 11 12.11 4.57 -3.75
C TYR A 11 12.93 3.31 -3.43
N ALA A 12 13.48 3.24 -2.21
CA ALA A 12 14.45 2.21 -1.82
C ALA A 12 13.96 0.76 -1.97
N TRP A 13 12.65 0.53 -1.88
CA TRP A 13 12.01 -0.79 -2.01
C TRP A 13 11.85 -1.27 -3.47
N GLY A 14 12.13 -0.39 -4.45
CA GLY A 14 11.92 -0.67 -5.86
C GLY A 14 12.89 -1.69 -6.45
N SER A 15 12.42 -2.47 -7.41
CA SER A 15 13.29 -3.36 -8.20
C SER A 15 14.30 -2.56 -9.03
N LYS A 16 15.54 -3.03 -9.09
CA LYS A 16 16.59 -2.45 -9.94
C LYS A 16 16.48 -2.88 -11.40
N THR A 17 15.76 -3.96 -11.70
CA THR A 17 15.77 -4.59 -13.03
C THR A 17 14.39 -4.73 -13.67
N ALA A 18 13.29 -4.74 -12.90
CA ALA A 18 11.97 -5.10 -13.44
C ALA A 18 11.52 -4.23 -14.64
N LEU A 19 11.65 -2.90 -14.56
CA LEU A 19 11.29 -2.03 -15.71
C LEU A 19 12.27 -2.17 -16.89
N THR A 20 13.54 -2.51 -16.62
CA THR A 20 14.52 -2.80 -17.67
C THR A 20 14.19 -4.11 -18.38
N GLU A 21 13.87 -5.17 -17.64
CA GLU A 21 13.53 -6.48 -18.19
C GLU A 21 12.20 -6.47 -18.95
N LEU A 22 11.16 -5.82 -18.40
CA LEU A 22 9.82 -5.81 -19.00
C LEU A 22 9.70 -4.84 -20.19
N TYR A 23 10.38 -3.69 -20.13
CA TYR A 23 10.15 -2.59 -21.08
C TYR A 23 11.41 -2.05 -21.74
N GLY A 24 12.59 -2.61 -21.43
CA GLY A 24 13.86 -2.13 -21.99
C GLY A 24 14.28 -0.75 -21.48
N MET A 25 13.76 -0.30 -20.33
CA MET A 25 14.14 1.00 -19.77
C MET A 25 15.60 1.01 -19.29
N GLU A 26 16.36 2.01 -19.71
CA GLU A 26 17.74 2.19 -19.28
C GLU A 26 17.83 2.50 -17.78
N ASN A 27 18.75 1.82 -17.09
CA ASN A 27 19.07 2.08 -15.68
C ASN A 27 20.59 1.92 -15.43
N PRO A 28 21.45 2.72 -16.10
CA PRO A 28 22.91 2.52 -16.06
C PRO A 28 23.49 2.71 -14.65
N SER A 29 22.82 3.50 -13.80
CA SER A 29 23.21 3.72 -12.41
C SER A 29 22.67 2.66 -11.44
N SER A 30 21.93 1.65 -11.92
CA SER A 30 21.34 0.57 -11.11
C SER A 30 20.53 1.09 -9.91
N GLN A 31 19.81 2.19 -10.09
CA GLN A 31 18.92 2.74 -9.07
C GLN A 31 17.69 1.84 -8.88
N PRO A 32 17.11 1.76 -7.68
CA PRO A 32 15.82 1.10 -7.51
C PRO A 32 14.77 1.87 -8.32
N MET A 33 13.90 1.18 -9.05
CA MET A 33 12.82 1.76 -9.84
C MET A 33 11.50 1.24 -9.30
N ALA A 34 10.90 1.99 -8.38
CA ALA A 34 9.79 1.53 -7.56
C ALA A 34 8.44 1.72 -8.25
N GLU A 35 8.23 2.91 -8.82
CA GLU A 35 6.98 3.25 -9.51
C GLU A 35 7.26 4.03 -10.80
N LEU A 36 6.63 3.63 -11.91
CA LEU A 36 6.55 4.45 -13.13
C LEU A 36 5.21 5.19 -13.13
N TRP A 37 5.23 6.52 -13.09
CA TRP A 37 4.02 7.34 -12.99
C TRP A 37 3.53 7.83 -14.36
N MET A 38 2.24 7.63 -14.61
CA MET A 38 1.52 8.07 -15.79
C MET A 38 0.33 8.92 -15.36
N GLY A 39 0.44 10.23 -15.52
CA GLY A 39 -0.64 11.16 -15.17
C GLY A 39 -0.16 12.57 -14.86
N ALA A 40 -1.01 13.34 -14.19
CA ALA A 40 -0.83 14.77 -13.94
C ALA A 40 -0.65 15.10 -12.45
N HIS A 41 -0.02 14.20 -11.69
CA HIS A 41 0.16 14.36 -10.26
C HIS A 41 1.08 15.57 -9.95
N PRO A 42 0.72 16.47 -9.01
CA PRO A 42 1.43 17.73 -8.79
C PRO A 42 2.90 17.56 -8.38
N LYS A 43 3.24 16.49 -7.66
CA LYS A 43 4.64 16.21 -7.26
C LYS A 43 5.53 15.75 -8.42
N SER A 44 4.97 15.15 -9.46
CA SER A 44 5.74 14.60 -10.58
C SER A 44 4.81 14.30 -11.75
N SER A 45 4.39 15.33 -12.48
CA SER A 45 3.55 15.18 -13.66
C SER A 45 4.34 14.52 -14.79
N SER A 46 3.72 13.60 -15.53
CA SER A 46 4.19 13.21 -16.86
C SER A 46 4.33 14.45 -17.74
N ARG A 47 5.14 14.35 -18.80
CA ARG A 47 5.38 15.43 -19.76
C ARG A 47 5.01 15.01 -21.17
N VAL A 48 4.69 15.98 -22.02
CA VAL A 48 4.32 15.79 -23.42
C VAL A 48 5.02 16.82 -24.29
N GLN A 49 5.12 16.55 -25.59
CA GLN A 49 5.65 17.49 -26.56
C GLN A 49 4.51 18.38 -27.09
N ASN A 50 4.63 19.69 -26.91
CA ASN A 50 3.64 20.64 -27.45
C ASN A 50 3.79 20.78 -28.98
N ALA A 51 2.91 21.55 -29.61
CA ALA A 51 2.95 21.78 -31.06
C ALA A 51 4.21 22.52 -31.55
N ALA A 52 4.86 23.29 -30.67
CA ALA A 52 6.13 23.97 -30.95
C ALA A 52 7.36 23.05 -30.79
N GLY A 53 7.16 21.83 -30.28
CA GLY A 53 8.23 20.86 -30.04
C GLY A 53 8.81 20.89 -28.63
N ASP A 54 8.33 21.77 -27.73
CA ASP A 54 8.81 21.85 -26.35
C ASP A 54 8.22 20.78 -25.46
N ILE A 55 9.00 20.32 -24.48
CA ILE A 55 8.54 19.36 -23.47
C ILE A 55 7.89 20.09 -22.30
N VAL A 56 6.57 19.96 -22.17
CA VAL A 56 5.75 20.66 -21.15
C VAL A 56 5.10 19.66 -20.19
N SER A 57 4.72 20.14 -18.99
CA SER A 57 4.00 19.35 -17.99
C SER A 57 2.60 18.99 -18.50
N LEU A 58 2.21 17.71 -18.39
CA LEU A 58 0.84 17.28 -18.71
C LEU A 58 -0.19 17.99 -17.82
N ARG A 59 0.13 18.21 -16.55
CA ARG A 59 -0.73 18.96 -15.63
C ARG A 59 -1.01 20.37 -16.14
N ASP A 60 0.02 21.08 -16.59
CA ASP A 60 -0.11 22.47 -17.04
C ASP A 60 -0.89 22.55 -18.37
N VAL A 61 -0.69 21.56 -19.25
CA VAL A 61 -1.47 21.42 -20.48
C VAL A 61 -2.95 21.20 -20.15
N ILE A 62 -3.27 20.31 -19.21
CA ILE A 62 -4.65 20.07 -18.75
C ILE A 62 -5.24 21.33 -18.12
N GLU A 63 -4.48 22.04 -17.29
CA GLU A 63 -4.95 23.27 -16.63
C GLU A 63 -5.30 24.37 -17.64
N SER A 64 -4.58 24.45 -18.77
CA SER A 64 -4.86 25.45 -19.81
C SER A 64 -6.17 25.23 -20.58
N ASP A 65 -6.68 24.00 -20.64
CA ASP A 65 -7.92 23.68 -21.35
C ASP A 65 -8.59 22.40 -20.80
N LYS A 66 -9.13 22.51 -19.58
CA LYS A 66 -9.71 21.38 -18.85
C LYS A 66 -10.88 20.74 -19.58
N SER A 67 -11.82 21.55 -20.07
CA SER A 67 -13.05 21.05 -20.69
C SER A 67 -12.75 20.23 -21.95
N THR A 68 -11.81 20.67 -22.78
CA THR A 68 -11.43 19.92 -23.98
C THR A 68 -10.65 18.66 -23.65
N LEU A 69 -9.69 18.73 -22.72
CA LEU A 69 -8.75 17.62 -22.47
C LEU A 69 -9.30 16.55 -21.52
N LEU A 70 -10.13 16.94 -20.56
CA LEU A 70 -10.76 16.02 -19.61
C LEU A 70 -12.19 15.63 -20.04
N GLY A 71 -12.82 16.43 -20.89
CA GLY A 71 -14.27 16.42 -21.11
C GLY A 71 -15.03 17.20 -20.02
N GLU A 72 -16.21 17.72 -20.38
CA GLU A 72 -17.01 18.58 -19.49
C GLU A 72 -17.34 17.93 -18.14
N ASP A 73 -17.72 16.65 -18.14
CA ASP A 73 -18.13 15.94 -16.93
C ASP A 73 -16.99 15.80 -15.91
N VAL A 74 -15.79 15.44 -16.37
CA VAL A 74 -14.62 15.26 -15.51
C VAL A 74 -14.13 16.61 -15.01
N ALA A 75 -14.06 17.61 -15.90
CA ALA A 75 -13.68 18.97 -15.53
C ALA A 75 -14.63 19.55 -14.47
N LYS A 76 -15.94 19.37 -14.63
CA LYS A 76 -16.95 19.85 -13.68
C LYS A 76 -16.93 19.09 -12.35
N ARG A 77 -16.75 17.76 -12.38
CA ARG A 77 -16.82 16.92 -11.18
C ARG A 77 -15.54 16.95 -10.33
N PHE A 78 -14.38 16.97 -10.97
CA PHE A 78 -13.08 16.80 -10.30
C PHE A 78 -12.16 18.00 -10.45
N GLY A 79 -12.28 18.78 -11.53
CA GLY A 79 -11.44 19.97 -11.77
C GLY A 79 -9.99 19.66 -12.13
N GLU A 80 -9.61 18.38 -12.22
CA GLU A 80 -8.28 17.87 -12.61
C GLU A 80 -8.38 16.42 -13.11
N LEU A 81 -7.25 15.83 -13.52
CA LEU A 81 -7.20 14.41 -13.90
C LEU A 81 -7.45 13.52 -12.67
N PRO A 82 -8.55 12.75 -12.62
CA PRO A 82 -9.02 12.14 -11.37
C PRO A 82 -8.37 10.80 -11.05
N PHE A 83 -7.22 10.50 -11.64
CA PHE A 83 -6.48 9.27 -11.40
C PHE A 83 -4.97 9.48 -11.57
N LEU A 84 -4.21 8.60 -10.92
CA LEU A 84 -2.79 8.39 -11.17
C LEU A 84 -2.59 6.94 -11.55
N PHE A 85 -2.09 6.70 -12.76
CA PHE A 85 -1.80 5.35 -13.22
C PHE A 85 -0.32 5.03 -12.97
N LYS A 86 -0.04 3.81 -12.52
CA LYS A 86 1.31 3.39 -12.13
C LYS A 86 1.64 1.99 -12.63
N VAL A 87 2.91 1.77 -12.96
CA VAL A 87 3.53 0.44 -12.84
C VAL A 87 4.27 0.39 -11.51
N LEU A 88 3.97 -0.60 -10.67
CA LEU A 88 4.60 -0.78 -9.36
C LEU A 88 5.50 -2.02 -9.39
N CYS A 89 6.77 -1.86 -9.00
CA CYS A 89 7.79 -2.91 -9.02
C CYS A 89 8.32 -3.16 -7.60
N ALA A 90 7.52 -3.81 -6.76
CA ALA A 90 7.90 -4.14 -5.39
C ALA A 90 8.95 -5.26 -5.36
N ALA A 91 10.19 -4.91 -5.03
CA ALA A 91 11.26 -5.90 -4.75
C ALA A 91 11.36 -6.26 -3.26
N GLN A 92 10.59 -5.57 -2.41
CA GLN A 92 10.45 -5.83 -0.99
C GLN A 92 8.96 -5.75 -0.62
N PRO A 93 8.50 -6.46 0.44
CA PRO A 93 7.14 -6.30 0.95
C PRO A 93 6.90 -4.85 1.36
N LEU A 94 5.73 -4.30 1.04
CA LEU A 94 5.35 -2.94 1.42
C LEU A 94 4.49 -2.95 2.69
N SER A 95 4.40 -1.81 3.35
CA SER A 95 3.58 -1.64 4.56
C SER A 95 2.11 -1.98 4.31
N ILE A 96 1.46 -2.55 5.32
CA ILE A 96 0.00 -2.74 5.35
C ILE A 96 -0.67 -1.37 5.40
N GLN A 97 -1.69 -1.16 4.58
CA GLN A 97 -2.38 0.12 4.45
C GLN A 97 -3.89 -0.05 4.58
N VAL A 98 -4.54 0.97 5.12
CA VAL A 98 -6.00 1.13 5.11
C VAL A 98 -6.30 2.52 4.60
N HIS A 99 -7.13 2.61 3.57
CA HIS A 99 -7.62 3.89 3.06
C HIS A 99 -8.96 4.21 3.73
N PRO A 100 -9.09 5.35 4.44
CA PRO A 100 -10.37 5.77 5.00
C PRO A 100 -11.43 5.96 3.91
N ASN A 101 -12.70 5.78 4.28
CA ASN A 101 -13.81 6.17 3.42
C ASN A 101 -13.86 7.70 3.27
N LYS A 102 -14.64 8.18 2.29
CA LYS A 102 -14.68 9.61 1.93
C LYS A 102 -15.03 10.49 3.14
N HIS A 103 -16.03 10.10 3.92
CA HIS A 103 -16.48 10.86 5.09
C HIS A 103 -15.37 11.00 6.14
N ASN A 104 -14.67 9.91 6.45
CA ASN A 104 -13.57 9.92 7.41
C ASN A 104 -12.34 10.65 6.86
N SER A 105 -12.08 10.61 5.54
CA SER A 105 -11.05 11.42 4.91
C SER A 105 -11.30 12.91 5.05
N GLU A 106 -12.53 13.38 4.84
CA GLU A 106 -12.93 14.79 5.02
C GLU A 106 -12.69 15.23 6.48
N ILE A 107 -13.12 14.43 7.44
CA ILE A 107 -12.95 14.70 8.88
C ILE A 107 -11.45 14.74 9.25
N GLY A 108 -10.70 13.72 8.86
CA GLY A 108 -9.27 13.60 9.18
C GLY A 108 -8.44 14.72 8.57
N PHE A 109 -8.69 15.06 7.29
CA PHE A 109 -8.03 16.16 6.61
C PHE A 109 -8.30 17.51 7.28
N ALA A 110 -9.57 17.78 7.63
CA ALA A 110 -9.93 19.01 8.34
C ALA A 110 -9.29 19.08 9.73
N LYS A 111 -9.27 17.97 10.47
CA LYS A 111 -8.66 17.88 11.81
C LYS A 111 -7.16 18.18 11.77
N GLU A 112 -6.41 17.56 10.84
CA GLU A 112 -4.97 17.79 10.72
C GLU A 112 -4.64 19.22 10.24
N ASN A 113 -5.47 19.80 9.35
CA ASN A 113 -5.34 21.22 8.95
C ASN A 113 -5.60 22.18 10.12
N ALA A 114 -6.65 21.93 10.92
CA ALA A 114 -6.97 22.74 12.09
C ALA A 114 -5.87 22.68 13.16
N ALA A 115 -5.15 21.55 13.24
CA ALA A 115 -3.97 21.39 14.09
C ALA A 115 -2.69 22.01 13.49
N GLY A 116 -2.73 22.54 12.27
CA GLY A 116 -1.58 23.17 11.61
C GLY A 116 -0.48 22.20 11.18
N ILE A 117 -0.78 20.90 11.02
CA ILE A 117 0.23 19.89 10.65
C ILE A 117 0.64 20.11 9.19
N PRO A 118 1.93 20.33 8.89
CA PRO A 118 2.42 20.50 7.52
C PRO A 118 2.11 19.31 6.61
N MET A 119 1.91 19.56 5.31
CA MET A 119 1.49 18.51 4.34
C MET A 119 2.56 17.42 4.09
N ASP A 120 3.81 17.72 4.43
CA ASP A 120 4.99 16.88 4.31
C ASP A 120 5.51 16.35 5.66
N ALA A 121 4.84 16.67 6.77
CA ALA A 121 5.20 16.16 8.10
C ALA A 121 5.01 14.63 8.19
N ALA A 122 5.83 13.98 9.02
CA ALA A 122 5.83 12.52 9.17
C ALA A 122 4.52 12.00 9.77
N GLU A 123 3.91 12.78 10.67
CA GLU A 123 2.65 12.50 11.34
C GLU A 123 1.40 12.86 10.51
N ARG A 124 1.56 13.43 9.30
CA ARG A 124 0.45 13.80 8.42
C ARG A 124 -0.12 12.59 7.69
N ASN A 125 -1.30 12.13 8.11
CA ASN A 125 -1.95 10.95 7.53
C ASN A 125 -2.90 11.32 6.38
N TYR A 126 -3.59 12.46 6.48
CA TYR A 126 -4.61 12.89 5.52
C TYR A 126 -4.04 14.01 4.63
N LYS A 127 -3.74 13.68 3.38
CA LYS A 127 -3.15 14.62 2.40
C LYS A 127 -4.16 15.25 1.45
N ASP A 128 -5.36 14.71 1.44
CA ASP A 128 -6.52 15.23 0.71
C ASP A 128 -7.82 14.75 1.40
N PRO A 129 -8.96 15.40 1.13
CA PRO A 129 -10.24 15.03 1.74
C PRO A 129 -10.97 13.91 0.97
N ASN A 130 -10.32 13.18 0.06
CA ASN A 130 -10.98 12.18 -0.77
C ASN A 130 -10.73 10.75 -0.27
N HIS A 131 -11.58 9.83 -0.72
CA HIS A 131 -11.30 8.40 -0.62
C HIS A 131 -10.38 7.99 -1.76
N LYS A 132 -9.61 6.92 -1.53
CA LYS A 132 -8.62 6.43 -2.50
C LYS A 132 -8.98 5.01 -2.94
N PRO A 133 -9.93 4.85 -3.89
CA PRO A 133 -10.16 3.56 -4.49
C PRO A 133 -8.95 3.19 -5.34
N GLU A 134 -8.45 1.96 -5.17
CA GLU A 134 -7.28 1.46 -5.89
C GLU A 134 -7.65 0.16 -6.62
N LEU A 135 -7.11 0.01 -7.83
CA LEU A 135 -7.17 -1.22 -8.60
C LEU A 135 -5.74 -1.67 -8.86
N VAL A 136 -5.43 -2.92 -8.52
CA VAL A 136 -4.17 -3.56 -8.88
C VAL A 136 -4.40 -4.57 -9.98
N PHE A 137 -3.54 -4.57 -11.00
CA PHE A 137 -3.54 -5.55 -12.08
C PHE A 137 -2.14 -6.15 -12.21
N ALA A 138 -2.04 -7.47 -12.09
CA ALA A 138 -0.77 -8.19 -12.11
C ALA A 138 -0.19 -8.25 -13.52
N LEU A 139 1.04 -7.75 -13.69
CA LEU A 139 1.82 -7.86 -14.93
C LEU A 139 2.79 -9.05 -14.88
N THR A 140 3.20 -9.41 -13.67
CA THR A 140 3.90 -10.63 -13.29
C THR A 140 3.16 -11.24 -12.10
N PRO A 141 3.40 -12.51 -11.72
CA PRO A 141 2.80 -13.07 -10.50
C PRO A 141 2.97 -12.12 -9.31
N PHE A 142 1.87 -11.74 -8.68
CA PHE A 142 1.86 -10.66 -7.69
C PHE A 142 1.31 -11.16 -6.36
N LEU A 143 2.14 -11.13 -5.32
CA LEU A 143 1.76 -11.52 -3.97
C LEU A 143 1.24 -10.29 -3.19
N ALA A 144 0.06 -10.42 -2.60
CA ALA A 144 -0.58 -9.36 -1.83
C ALA A 144 -1.30 -9.90 -0.59
N MET A 145 -1.61 -9.00 0.34
CA MET A 145 -2.64 -9.23 1.35
C MET A 145 -3.83 -8.31 1.09
N ASN A 146 -5.06 -8.83 1.18
CA ASN A 146 -6.27 -8.03 1.00
C ASN A 146 -7.46 -8.54 1.80
N ALA A 147 -8.07 -7.65 2.58
CA ALA A 147 -9.20 -7.90 3.48
C ALA A 147 -8.97 -9.00 4.51
N PHE A 148 -9.81 -9.03 5.55
CA PHE A 148 -9.79 -10.10 6.53
C PHE A 148 -10.26 -11.43 5.91
N ARG A 149 -9.72 -12.52 6.41
CA ARG A 149 -10.19 -13.88 6.14
C ARG A 149 -11.54 -14.13 6.80
N GLU A 150 -12.19 -15.23 6.40
CA GLU A 150 -13.33 -15.76 7.14
C GLU A 150 -12.92 -16.11 8.58
N PHE A 151 -13.80 -15.87 9.56
CA PHE A 151 -13.47 -16.06 10.97
C PHE A 151 -12.98 -17.48 11.30
N SER A 152 -13.57 -18.50 10.66
CA SER A 152 -13.16 -19.91 10.86
C SER A 152 -11.73 -20.19 10.36
N GLU A 153 -11.29 -19.51 9.29
CA GLU A 153 -9.92 -19.59 8.80
C GLU A 153 -8.96 -18.89 9.77
N ILE A 154 -9.32 -17.69 10.24
CA ILE A 154 -8.53 -16.97 11.25
C ILE A 154 -8.35 -17.83 12.50
N VAL A 155 -9.44 -18.43 13.00
CA VAL A 155 -9.40 -19.35 14.14
C VAL A 155 -8.40 -20.48 13.88
N SER A 156 -8.51 -21.15 12.74
CA SER A 156 -7.64 -22.28 12.38
C SER A 156 -6.16 -21.88 12.31
N LEU A 157 -5.87 -20.70 11.75
CA LEU A 157 -4.52 -20.16 11.60
C LEU A 157 -3.93 -19.61 12.91
N LEU A 158 -4.76 -19.20 13.86
CA LEU A 158 -4.33 -18.71 15.17
C LEU A 158 -4.09 -19.84 16.19
N GLN A 159 -4.65 -21.04 15.99
CA GLN A 159 -4.45 -22.17 16.92
C GLN A 159 -2.96 -22.46 17.23
N PRO A 160 -2.04 -22.53 16.25
CA PRO A 160 -0.64 -22.82 16.52
C PRO A 160 0.08 -21.73 17.34
N VAL A 161 -0.50 -20.53 17.40
CA VAL A 161 0.06 -19.35 18.08
C VAL A 161 -0.86 -18.84 19.19
N ALA A 162 -1.79 -19.65 19.69
CA ALA A 162 -2.78 -19.25 20.69
C ALA A 162 -2.16 -18.67 21.97
N GLY A 163 -0.96 -19.15 22.33
CA GLY A 163 -0.20 -18.68 23.49
C GLY A 163 0.64 -17.42 23.27
N ALA A 164 0.64 -16.84 22.06
CA ALA A 164 1.47 -15.68 21.72
C ALA A 164 1.00 -14.40 22.42
N HIS A 165 -0.32 -14.22 22.57
CA HIS A 165 -0.89 -13.02 23.19
C HIS A 165 -2.31 -13.30 23.75
N PRO A 166 -2.71 -12.73 24.91
CA PRO A 166 -4.04 -12.95 25.49
C PRO A 166 -5.20 -12.61 24.54
N ALA A 167 -5.05 -11.57 23.72
CA ALA A 167 -6.07 -11.20 22.73
C ALA A 167 -6.32 -12.30 21.66
N ILE A 168 -5.31 -13.12 21.34
CA ILE A 168 -5.50 -14.28 20.44
C ILE A 168 -6.43 -15.29 21.11
N ALA A 169 -6.12 -15.66 22.36
CA ALA A 169 -6.97 -16.56 23.13
C ALA A 169 -8.39 -15.99 23.31
N HIS A 170 -8.53 -14.67 23.49
CA HIS A 170 -9.82 -14.00 23.60
C HIS A 170 -10.66 -14.12 22.32
N PHE A 171 -10.06 -13.90 21.14
CA PHE A 171 -10.72 -14.09 19.85
C PHE A 171 -11.10 -15.56 19.63
N LEU A 172 -10.22 -16.51 19.95
CA LEU A 172 -10.47 -17.95 19.78
C LEU A 172 -11.66 -18.48 20.60
N GLN A 173 -12.00 -17.83 21.72
CA GLN A 173 -13.15 -18.21 22.55
C GLN A 173 -14.51 -17.88 21.89
N GLN A 174 -14.58 -16.78 21.16
CA GLN A 174 -15.79 -16.32 20.48
C GLN A 174 -15.39 -15.44 19.30
N PRO A 175 -15.18 -16.03 18.11
CA PRO A 175 -14.69 -15.28 16.97
C PRO A 175 -15.80 -14.41 16.39
N ASP A 176 -15.67 -13.09 16.60
CA ASP A 176 -16.57 -12.07 16.05
C ASP A 176 -15.80 -10.80 15.65
N ALA A 177 -16.50 -9.85 15.04
CA ALA A 177 -15.90 -8.64 14.50
C ALA A 177 -15.31 -7.72 15.58
N GLU A 178 -15.94 -7.67 16.77
CA GLU A 178 -15.49 -6.84 17.89
C GLU A 178 -14.14 -7.36 18.40
N ARG A 179 -14.06 -8.67 18.68
CA ARG A 179 -12.81 -9.29 19.14
C ARG A 179 -11.73 -9.32 18.08
N LEU A 180 -12.08 -9.37 16.79
CA LEU A 180 -11.08 -9.22 15.71
C LEU A 180 -10.48 -7.81 15.69
N SER A 181 -11.30 -6.78 15.94
CA SER A 181 -10.83 -5.40 16.06
C SER A 181 -9.88 -5.24 17.26
N GLU A 182 -10.27 -5.76 18.43
CA GLU A 182 -9.44 -5.73 19.64
C GLU A 182 -8.12 -6.51 19.45
N LEU A 183 -8.18 -7.69 18.83
CA LEU A 183 -7.01 -8.48 18.48
C LEU A 183 -6.06 -7.69 17.58
N SER A 184 -6.59 -7.08 16.51
CA SER A 184 -5.79 -6.30 15.56
C SER A 184 -5.09 -5.12 16.23
N ALA A 185 -5.82 -4.36 17.05
CA ALA A 185 -5.27 -3.25 17.82
C ALA A 185 -4.21 -3.72 18.83
N SER A 186 -4.48 -4.81 19.54
CA SER A 186 -3.56 -5.37 20.54
C SER A 186 -2.24 -5.81 19.92
N LEU A 187 -2.28 -6.52 18.79
CA LEU A 187 -1.08 -6.98 18.10
C LEU A 187 -0.22 -5.80 17.63
N LEU A 188 -0.83 -4.77 17.04
CA LEU A 188 -0.11 -3.58 16.57
C LEU A 188 0.49 -2.76 17.73
N ASN A 189 -0.11 -2.83 18.92
CA ASN A 189 0.31 -2.04 20.07
C ASN A 189 1.29 -2.77 21.01
N MET A 190 1.61 -4.05 20.78
CA MET A 190 2.53 -4.81 21.63
C MET A 190 3.89 -4.11 21.76
N GLN A 191 4.44 -4.06 22.99
CA GLN A 191 5.74 -3.44 23.28
C GLN A 191 6.67 -4.38 24.04
N GLY A 192 7.98 -4.11 24.01
CA GLY A 192 8.97 -4.75 24.88
C GLY A 192 8.89 -6.29 24.93
N GLU A 193 8.85 -6.85 26.13
CA GLU A 193 8.81 -8.30 26.37
C GLU A 193 7.55 -8.99 25.86
N GLU A 194 6.42 -8.28 25.85
CA GLU A 194 5.16 -8.80 25.29
C GLU A 194 5.32 -9.06 23.79
N LYS A 195 5.84 -8.08 23.06
CA LYS A 195 6.10 -8.19 21.62
C LYS A 195 7.13 -9.28 21.31
N SER A 196 8.26 -9.29 22.03
CA SER A 196 9.33 -10.27 21.77
C SER A 196 8.86 -11.70 22.07
N ARG A 197 8.07 -11.91 23.12
CA ARG A 197 7.44 -13.20 23.43
C ARG A 197 6.48 -13.64 22.33
N ALA A 198 5.60 -12.76 21.87
CA ALA A 198 4.65 -13.08 20.82
C ALA A 198 5.38 -13.49 19.52
N LEU A 199 6.39 -12.71 19.12
CA LEU A 199 7.21 -13.00 17.95
C LEU A 199 8.02 -14.29 18.10
N ALA A 200 8.53 -14.61 19.29
CA ALA A 200 9.24 -15.87 19.53
C ALA A 200 8.32 -17.09 19.32
N ILE A 201 7.06 -17.00 19.78
CA ILE A 201 6.06 -18.06 19.58
C ILE A 201 5.70 -18.17 18.09
N LEU A 202 5.51 -17.05 17.40
CA LEU A 202 5.28 -17.05 15.95
C LEU A 202 6.45 -17.69 15.19
N LYS A 203 7.69 -17.30 15.51
CA LYS A 203 8.91 -17.86 14.90
C LYS A 203 9.00 -19.38 15.14
N SER A 204 8.69 -19.86 16.34
CA SER A 204 8.62 -21.29 16.62
C SER A 204 7.50 -22.01 15.84
N ALA A 205 6.35 -21.37 15.65
CA ALA A 205 5.29 -21.92 14.80
C ALA A 205 5.75 -22.06 13.34
N LEU A 206 6.53 -21.11 12.82
CA LEU A 206 7.11 -21.22 11.49
C LEU A 206 7.96 -22.49 11.33
N ASP A 207 8.68 -22.97 12.33
CA ASP A 207 9.48 -24.19 12.18
C ASP A 207 8.64 -25.46 11.97
N SER A 208 7.39 -25.46 12.44
CA SER A 208 6.50 -26.63 12.39
C SER A 208 5.40 -26.53 11.32
N GLN A 209 4.97 -25.32 10.97
CA GLN A 209 3.91 -25.07 10.00
C GLN A 209 4.46 -24.98 8.58
N GLN A 210 3.74 -25.53 7.61
CA GLN A 210 4.15 -25.58 6.20
C GLN A 210 3.09 -24.92 5.30
N GLY A 211 3.49 -24.50 4.10
CA GLY A 211 2.59 -23.89 3.12
C GLY A 211 2.16 -22.46 3.46
N GLU A 212 1.12 -21.97 2.78
CA GLU A 212 0.55 -20.64 3.02
C GLU A 212 -0.40 -20.65 4.23
N PRO A 213 -0.51 -19.53 4.99
CA PRO A 213 0.21 -18.26 4.82
C PRO A 213 1.60 -18.22 5.49
N TRP A 214 2.05 -19.32 6.11
CA TRP A 214 3.30 -19.38 6.86
C TRP A 214 4.53 -19.08 5.99
N GLN A 215 4.52 -19.50 4.72
CA GLN A 215 5.57 -19.16 3.77
C GLN A 215 5.63 -17.65 3.48
N THR A 216 4.49 -16.98 3.35
CA THR A 216 4.43 -15.53 3.23
C THR A 216 4.98 -14.83 4.48
N ILE A 217 4.69 -15.36 5.68
CA ILE A 217 5.27 -14.82 6.93
C ILE A 217 6.80 -14.94 6.92
N ARG A 218 7.36 -16.09 6.49
CA ARG A 218 8.82 -16.24 6.36
C ARG A 218 9.41 -15.18 5.43
N LEU A 219 8.82 -15.00 4.25
CA LEU A 219 9.26 -14.01 3.27
C LEU A 219 9.25 -12.59 3.85
N ILE A 220 8.17 -12.21 4.55
CA ILE A 220 8.07 -10.88 5.17
C ILE A 220 9.11 -10.73 6.31
N SER A 221 9.37 -11.79 7.07
CA SER A 221 10.30 -11.76 8.20
C SER A 221 11.77 -11.50 7.82
N GLU A 222 12.15 -11.73 6.56
CA GLU A 222 13.48 -11.37 6.04
C GLU A 222 13.71 -9.84 6.04
N PHE A 223 12.63 -9.06 5.89
CA PHE A 223 12.67 -7.59 5.85
C PHE A 223 12.18 -6.95 7.15
N TYR A 224 11.24 -7.60 7.83
CA TYR A 224 10.55 -7.07 9.01
C TYR A 224 10.57 -8.08 10.18
N PRO A 225 11.76 -8.52 10.66
CA PRO A 225 11.87 -9.63 11.63
C PRO A 225 11.30 -9.34 13.02
N GLU A 226 11.18 -8.06 13.35
CA GLU A 226 10.74 -7.56 14.66
C GLU A 226 9.41 -6.78 14.54
N ASP A 227 8.63 -6.98 13.48
CA ASP A 227 7.38 -6.26 13.25
C ASP A 227 6.15 -7.10 13.68
N SER A 228 5.21 -6.47 14.39
CA SER A 228 3.95 -7.14 14.79
C SER A 228 3.07 -7.51 13.58
N GLY A 229 3.27 -6.84 12.45
CA GLY A 229 2.64 -7.14 11.16
C GLY A 229 2.94 -8.55 10.64
N LEU A 230 3.92 -9.27 11.19
CA LEU A 230 4.14 -10.69 10.89
C LEU A 230 2.94 -11.59 11.23
N PHE A 231 2.05 -11.16 12.12
CA PHE A 231 0.79 -11.87 12.39
C PHE A 231 -0.30 -11.62 11.34
N SER A 232 -0.16 -10.58 10.52
CA SER A 232 -1.22 -10.16 9.59
C SER A 232 -1.59 -11.20 8.52
N PRO A 233 -0.70 -12.06 7.98
CA PRO A 233 -1.11 -13.10 7.03
C PRO A 233 -2.05 -14.16 7.64
N LEU A 234 -2.09 -14.26 8.98
CA LEU A 234 -3.03 -15.10 9.72
C LEU A 234 -4.43 -14.47 9.81
N LEU A 235 -4.52 -13.14 9.69
CA LEU A 235 -5.77 -12.38 9.77
C LEU A 235 -6.31 -11.98 8.38
N LEU A 236 -5.42 -11.69 7.43
CA LEU A 236 -5.72 -11.16 6.11
C LEU A 236 -5.54 -12.22 5.03
N ASN A 237 -6.34 -12.16 3.97
CA ASN A 237 -6.19 -13.09 2.84
C ASN A 237 -4.86 -12.84 2.14
N VAL A 238 -4.02 -13.86 2.05
CA VAL A 238 -2.85 -13.88 1.18
C VAL A 238 -3.32 -14.29 -0.22
N VAL A 239 -3.10 -13.42 -1.20
CA VAL A 239 -3.56 -13.61 -2.58
C VAL A 239 -2.35 -13.58 -3.52
N LYS A 240 -2.33 -14.49 -4.48
CA LYS A 240 -1.39 -14.50 -5.59
C LYS A 240 -2.16 -14.29 -6.89
N LEU A 241 -1.98 -13.14 -7.51
CA LEU A 241 -2.59 -12.76 -8.79
C LEU A 241 -1.73 -13.21 -9.96
#